data_AF-A0A9D6K5B4-F1
#
_entry.id   AF-A0A9D6K5B4-F1
#
_cell.length_a   1.000
_cell.length_b   1.000
_cell.length_c   1.000
_cell.angle_alpha   90.00
_cell.angle_beta   90.00
_cell.angle_gamma   90.00
#
_symmetry.space_group_name_H-M   'P 1'
#
loop_
_entity.id
_entity.type
_entity.pdbx_description
1 polymer ?
#
loop_
_entity_poly.entity_id
_entity_poly.type
_entity_poly.pdbx_seq_one_letter_code
_entity_poly.pdbx_strand_id
1 'polypeptide(L)'
;ITHTSTLDVKTALFKRGSVYYLVVVNNGNEDKSANIEMPVLKQVGRKMKIRDLMSREKKSTVFETQRLFTVDIPRKDGKVFEFRPI
;
A
#
# COMPACT_ATOMS: atom_id res chain seq x y z
N ILE A 1 -6.58 7.38 7.64
CA ILE A 1 -7.59 6.49 7.04
C ILE A 1 -7.15 6.21 5.61
N THR A 2 -7.23 4.96 5.14
CA THR A 2 -6.97 4.57 3.75
C THR A 2 -8.28 4.32 3.04
N HIS A 3 -8.32 4.60 1.74
CA HIS A 3 -9.51 4.43 0.91
C HIS A 3 -9.17 3.59 -0.32
N THR A 4 -10.04 2.64 -0.65
CA THR A 4 -10.02 1.90 -1.90
C THR A 4 -11.46 1.68 -2.35
N SER A 5 -11.72 1.85 -3.65
CA SER A 5 -13.02 1.58 -4.27
C SER A 5 -13.11 0.16 -4.84
N THR A 6 -12.03 -0.62 -4.80
CA THR A 6 -12.00 -1.98 -5.33
C THR A 6 -12.81 -2.92 -4.43
N LEU A 7 -13.87 -3.52 -4.98
CA LEU A 7 -14.75 -4.46 -4.26
C LEU A 7 -13.92 -5.58 -3.63
N ASP A 8 -14.33 -6.05 -2.45
CA ASP A 8 -13.68 -7.11 -1.64
C ASP A 8 -12.23 -6.87 -1.22
N VAL A 9 -11.61 -5.76 -1.63
CA VAL A 9 -10.30 -5.36 -1.14
C VAL A 9 -10.48 -4.55 0.14
N LYS A 10 -9.81 -4.99 1.20
CA LYS A 10 -9.76 -4.29 2.48
C LYS A 10 -8.34 -3.80 2.72
N THR A 11 -8.23 -2.62 3.33
CA THR A 11 -6.94 -2.00 3.62
C THR A 11 -6.89 -1.55 5.07
N ALA A 12 -5.69 -1.62 5.66
CA ALA A 12 -5.40 -1.04 6.96
C ALA A 12 -4.01 -0.42 6.94
N LEU A 13 -3.88 0.78 7.52
CA LEU A 13 -2.62 1.51 7.56
C LEU A 13 -2.22 1.79 8.99
N PHE A 14 -1.01 1.35 9.33
CA PHE A 14 -0.40 1.48 10.65
C PHE A 14 0.82 2.39 10.54
N LYS A 15 1.16 3.06 11.64
CA LYS A 15 2.34 3.91 11.75
C LYS A 15 3.16 3.51 12.96
N ARG A 16 4.47 3.39 12.80
CA ARG A 16 5.44 3.19 13.88
C ARG A 16 6.62 4.14 13.67
N GLY A 17 6.74 5.17 14.51
CA GLY A 17 7.73 6.23 14.30
C GLY A 17 7.54 6.92 12.95
N SER A 18 8.58 6.95 12.13
CA SER A 18 8.56 7.50 10.76
C SER A 18 8.13 6.50 9.68
N VAL A 19 7.88 5.23 10.06
CA VAL A 19 7.57 4.15 9.13
C VAL A 19 6.07 3.90 9.10
N TYR A 20 5.53 3.66 7.89
CA TYR A 20 4.14 3.28 7.68
C TYR A 20 4.06 1.85 7.17
N TYR A 21 3.03 1.13 7.59
CA TYR A 21 2.76 -0.24 7.17
C TYR A 21 1.35 -0.34 6.60
N LEU A 22 1.22 -0.73 5.34
CA LEU A 22 -0.07 -0.97 4.68
C LEU A 22 -0.31 -2.46 4.59
N VAL A 23 -1.43 -2.92 5.14
CA VAL A 23 -1.97 -4.26 4.92
C VAL A 23 -3.08 -4.14 3.88
N VAL A 24 -3.02 -4.99 2.86
CA VAL A 24 -4.02 -5.07 1.79
C VAL A 24 -4.45 -6.52 1.67
N VAL A 25 -5.75 -6.78 1.71
CA VAL A 25 -6.31 -8.14 1.61
C VAL A 25 -7.38 -8.15 0.53
N ASN A 26 -7.31 -9.12 -0.38
CA ASN A 26 -8.33 -9.39 -1.38
C ASN A 26 -9.16 -10.60 -0.95
N ASN A 27 -10.36 -10.35 -0.44
CA ASN A 27 -11.29 -11.41 -0.04
C ASN A 27 -12.14 -11.95 -1.21
N GLY A 28 -11.96 -11.41 -2.42
CA GLY A 28 -12.67 -11.83 -3.62
C GLY A 28 -12.23 -13.21 -4.12
N ASN A 29 -12.95 -13.70 -5.14
CA ASN A 29 -12.65 -14.98 -5.81
C ASN A 29 -11.79 -14.80 -7.08
N GLU A 30 -11.37 -13.57 -7.36
CA GLU A 30 -10.61 -13.16 -8.54
C GLU A 30 -9.40 -12.34 -8.14
N ASP A 31 -8.36 -12.37 -8.96
CA ASP A 31 -7.20 -11.51 -8.82
C ASP A 31 -7.60 -10.07 -9.09
N LYS A 32 -7.08 -9.13 -8.30
CA LYS A 32 -7.48 -7.72 -8.37
C LYS A 32 -6.27 -6.80 -8.37
N SER A 33 -6.38 -5.73 -9.15
CA SER A 33 -5.51 -4.56 -9.03
C SER A 33 -6.24 -3.48 -8.25
N ALA A 34 -5.67 -3.03 -7.15
CA ALA A 34 -6.29 -2.05 -6.26
C ALA A 34 -5.52 -0.75 -6.28
N ASN A 35 -6.25 0.36 -6.48
CA ASN A 35 -5.76 1.70 -6.25
C ASN A 35 -6.09 2.11 -4.81
N ILE A 36 -5.05 2.42 -4.04
CA ILE A 36 -5.17 2.73 -2.61
C ILE A 36 -4.75 4.17 -2.41
N GLU A 37 -5.69 5.00 -1.96
CA GLU A 37 -5.39 6.36 -1.54
C GLU A 37 -4.91 6.35 -0.09
N MET A 38 -3.76 6.98 0.15
CA MET A 38 -3.16 7.13 1.48
C MET A 38 -2.96 8.61 1.83
N PRO A 39 -4.01 9.35 2.20
CA PRO A 39 -3.93 10.79 2.47
C PRO A 39 -2.91 11.16 3.56
N VAL A 40 -2.70 10.30 4.57
CA VAL A 40 -1.71 10.57 5.64
C VAL A 40 -0.28 10.64 5.11
N LEU A 41 0.01 9.95 4.02
CA LEU A 41 1.32 10.04 3.39
C LEU A 41 1.52 11.39 2.70
N LYS A 42 0.46 12.20 2.45
CA LYS A 42 0.55 13.54 1.83
C LYS A 42 1.51 14.48 2.57
N GLN A 43 1.66 14.29 3.88
CA GLN A 43 2.47 15.13 4.75
C GLN A 43 3.93 14.68 4.89
N VAL A 44 4.30 13.50 4.37
CA VAL A 44 5.55 12.78 4.73
C VAL A 44 6.68 12.98 3.69
N GLY A 45 6.61 14.01 2.84
CA GLY A 45 7.60 14.25 1.77
C GLY A 45 7.31 13.46 0.49
N ARG A 46 8.14 13.65 -0.55
CA ARG A 46 7.89 13.13 -1.92
C ARG A 46 8.56 11.78 -2.22
N LYS A 47 9.62 11.40 -1.50
CA LYS A 47 10.41 10.18 -1.77
C LYS A 47 10.29 9.20 -0.63
N MET A 48 9.89 7.97 -0.93
CA MET A 48 9.80 6.88 0.06
C MET A 48 10.37 5.58 -0.52
N LYS A 49 11.03 4.78 0.32
CA LYS A 49 11.35 3.39 -0.01
C LYS A 49 10.15 2.52 0.34
N ILE A 50 9.72 1.68 -0.60
CA ILE A 50 8.66 0.69 -0.40
C ILE A 50 9.27 -0.70 -0.35
N ARG A 51 8.79 -1.52 0.57
CA ARG A 51 9.18 -2.93 0.65
C ARG A 51 7.94 -3.80 0.81
N ASP A 52 7.82 -4.81 -0.01
CA ASP A 52 6.89 -5.92 0.24
C ASP A 52 7.51 -6.81 1.32
N LEU A 53 6.82 -6.95 2.44
CA LEU A 53 7.29 -7.72 3.58
C LEU A 53 7.03 -9.22 3.43
N MET A 54 6.08 -9.61 2.56
CA MET A 54 5.74 -11.02 2.32
C MET A 54 6.72 -11.65 1.32
N SER A 55 7.00 -10.97 0.21
CA SER A 55 7.94 -11.46 -0.82
C SER A 55 9.41 -11.07 -0.55
N ARG A 56 9.65 -10.13 0.37
CA ARG A 56 10.93 -9.44 0.62
C ARG A 56 11.42 -8.60 -0.58
N GLU A 57 10.63 -8.45 -1.63
CA GLU A 57 10.94 -7.62 -2.79
C GLU A 57 10.99 -6.14 -2.37
N LYS A 58 12.02 -5.42 -2.82
CA LYS A 58 12.21 -3.99 -2.54
C LYS A 58 11.91 -3.19 -3.80
N LYS A 59 11.04 -2.20 -3.71
CA LYS A 59 10.78 -1.24 -4.79
C LYS A 59 11.02 0.17 -4.26
N SER A 60 11.99 0.88 -4.84
CA SER A 60 12.06 2.33 -4.66
C SER A 60 11.00 2.96 -5.57
N THR A 61 10.00 3.62 -4.99
CA THR A 61 9.06 4.41 -5.78
C THR A 61 9.11 5.87 -5.34
N VAL A 62 8.99 6.77 -6.29
CA VAL A 62 8.68 8.16 -5.99
C VAL A 62 7.16 8.26 -6.00
N PHE A 63 6.56 8.68 -4.89
CA PHE A 63 5.14 9.01 -4.92
C PHE A 63 4.99 10.32 -5.67
N GLU A 64 4.63 10.24 -6.94
CA GLU A 64 4.18 11.40 -7.68
C GLU A 64 2.85 11.93 -7.11
N THR A 65 2.56 13.16 -7.51
CA THR A 65 1.66 14.14 -6.89
C THR A 65 0.26 13.63 -6.51
N GLN A 66 -0.22 12.54 -7.12
CA GLN A 66 -1.53 11.94 -6.87
C GLN A 66 -1.54 10.83 -5.80
N ARG A 67 -0.38 10.36 -5.33
CA ARG A 67 -0.16 9.43 -4.19
C ARG A 67 -1.13 8.24 -4.09
N LEU A 68 -1.53 7.70 -5.25
CA LEU A 68 -2.18 6.40 -5.35
C LEU A 68 -1.11 5.32 -5.29
N PHE A 69 -1.32 4.32 -4.47
CA PHE A 69 -0.52 3.10 -4.48
C PHE A 69 -1.32 2.01 -5.18
N THR A 70 -0.83 1.61 -6.34
CA THR A 70 -1.41 0.51 -7.12
C THR A 70 -0.69 -0.78 -6.75
N VAL A 71 -1.47 -1.82 -6.47
CA VAL A 71 -0.96 -3.14 -6.14
C VAL A 71 -1.87 -4.22 -6.70
N ASP A 72 -1.24 -5.24 -7.29
CA ASP A 72 -1.91 -6.48 -7.67
C ASP A 72 -1.93 -7.44 -6.48
N ILE A 73 -3.11 -7.96 -6.15
CA ILE A 73 -3.33 -8.91 -5.06
C ILE A 73 -4.08 -10.13 -5.62
N PRO A 74 -3.51 -11.34 -5.53
CA PRO A 74 -4.19 -12.57 -5.91
C PRO A 74 -5.50 -12.78 -5.13
N ARG A 75 -6.40 -13.60 -5.67
CA ARG A 75 -7.63 -14.00 -4.97
C ARG A 75 -7.32 -14.65 -3.63
N LYS A 76 -8.12 -14.34 -2.61
CA LYS A 76 -8.00 -14.91 -1.25
C LYS A 76 -6.61 -14.72 -0.62
N ASP A 77 -5.90 -13.67 -1.01
CA ASP A 77 -4.54 -13.40 -0.56
C ASP A 77 -4.41 -11.96 -0.04
N GLY A 78 -3.26 -11.64 0.54
CA GLY A 78 -2.93 -10.32 1.02
C GLY A 78 -1.45 -9.98 0.89
N LYS A 79 -1.16 -8.69 0.92
CA LYS A 79 0.20 -8.16 0.89
C LYS A 79 0.40 -7.15 2.01
N VAL A 80 1.63 -7.07 2.50
CA VAL A 80 2.03 -6.11 3.52
C VAL A 80 3.19 -5.29 3.00
N PHE A 81 3.01 -3.98 2.98
CA PHE A 81 4.01 -3.04 2.51
C PHE A 81 4.53 -2.17 3.64
N GLU A 82 5.82 -1.91 3.62
CA GLU A 82 6.48 -0.95 4.48
C GLU A 82 6.88 0.27 3.65
N PHE A 83 6.57 1.47 4.15
CA PHE A 83 6.93 2.75 3.55
C PHE A 83 7.83 3.53 4.50
N ARG A 84 9.04 3.85 4.05
CA ARG A 84 10.01 4.64 4.81
C ARG A 84 10.39 5.91 4.05
N PRO A 85 10.40 7.09 4.70
CA PRO A 85 10.99 8.29 4.12
C PRO A 85 12.45 8.04 3.71
N ILE A 86 12.90 8.73 2.65
CA ILE A 86 14.32 8.81 2.27
C ILE A 86 14.93 10.06 2.89
#